data_AF-A0A7S1FPL4-F1
#
_entry.id   AF-A0A7S1FPL4-F1
#
_cell.length_a   1.000
_cell.length_b   1.000
_cell.length_c   1.000
_cell.angle_alpha   90.00
_cell.angle_beta   90.00
_cell.angle_gamma   90.00
#
_symmetry.space_group_name_H-M   'P 1'
#
loop_
_entity.id
_entity.type
_entity.pdbx_description
1 polymer ?
#
loop_
_entity_poly.entity_id
_entity_poly.type
_entity_poly.pdbx_seq_one_letter_code
_entity_poly.pdbx_strand_id
1 'polypeptide(L)'
;MARCVVTFAFRRRISIFFVASLLFSASFESLFRDTTTSSKRFCYLVKASSTSSANNSSRRRSKAQRQISHFSSPLNTIVGGVRKFTSYLSGTIITALGGNGGFIDDGYDPVSEISSLRARELKRRLGRDYGYLNSELDRMIHKNEIINALAYEMLKQHQKRRKIDKQKSIQNALFITIGLTILWLCRPLVSRLWDVCHVNLVVIWDVTSDRVRTCAKYRSLIGLFGVLVLTLLDLLKLWLSASVLISWFIKGRRWYLFPTPNFSVYPGAVLGGNPEMAVRGGAAGMSSWGVNIMPMLIRWAMTWAHHKVEGLVGRTIAAAKRRKKDARHERKKKKKAAMATKSMERNEAVEEKFDSTDRTGKASETPSSQKNHREELYTVEVNKEFSKSEKVSKVSTASFTNKSQIDSFQQFEGIDEADFDDID
;
A
#
# COMPACT_ATOMS: atom_id res chain seq x y z
N MET A 1 -42.28 -15.31 18.51
CA MET A 1 -42.16 -15.65 17.08
C MET A 1 -41.73 -14.47 16.18
N ALA A 2 -42.18 -13.23 16.40
CA ALA A 2 -41.80 -12.07 15.57
C ALA A 2 -40.28 -11.78 15.48
N ARG A 3 -39.50 -12.07 16.54
CA ARG A 3 -38.03 -11.93 16.51
C ARG A 3 -37.33 -12.94 15.60
N CYS A 4 -37.90 -14.13 15.38
CA CYS A 4 -37.31 -15.16 14.50
C CYS A 4 -37.48 -14.83 13.01
N VAL A 5 -38.62 -14.23 12.63
CA VAL A 5 -38.93 -13.89 11.22
C VAL A 5 -38.03 -12.76 10.71
N VAL A 6 -37.73 -11.76 11.56
CA VAL A 6 -36.83 -10.65 11.19
C VAL A 6 -35.39 -11.14 11.00
N THR A 7 -34.89 -12.04 11.85
CA THR A 7 -33.56 -12.66 11.65
C THR A 7 -33.49 -13.54 10.40
N PHE A 8 -34.59 -14.21 10.03
CA PHE A 8 -34.62 -15.05 8.83
C PHE A 8 -34.63 -14.21 7.55
N ALA A 9 -35.41 -13.13 7.51
CA ALA A 9 -35.42 -12.19 6.39
C ALA A 9 -34.07 -11.47 6.21
N PHE A 10 -33.40 -11.14 7.33
CA PHE A 10 -32.07 -10.52 7.30
C PHE A 10 -30.99 -11.50 6.80
N ARG A 11 -31.01 -12.77 7.26
CA ARG A 11 -30.11 -13.82 6.74
C ARG A 11 -30.29 -14.07 5.25
N ARG A 12 -31.53 -14.07 4.76
CA ARG A 12 -31.83 -14.31 3.34
C ARG A 12 -31.34 -13.16 2.45
N ARG A 13 -31.47 -11.91 2.89
CA ARG A 13 -30.91 -10.75 2.18
C ARG A 13 -29.38 -10.77 2.16
N ILE A 14 -28.73 -11.12 3.27
CA ILE A 14 -27.27 -11.26 3.31
C ILE A 14 -26.80 -12.38 2.37
N SER A 15 -27.50 -13.51 2.32
CA SER A 15 -27.14 -14.61 1.42
C SER A 15 -27.24 -14.20 -0.06
N ILE A 16 -28.25 -13.42 -0.46
CA ILE A 16 -28.39 -12.95 -1.84
C ILE A 16 -27.27 -11.95 -2.17
N PHE A 17 -26.95 -11.02 -1.27
CA PHE A 17 -25.81 -10.11 -1.45
C PHE A 17 -24.47 -10.86 -1.50
N PHE A 18 -24.30 -11.92 -0.71
CA PHE A 18 -23.09 -12.73 -0.70
C PHE A 18 -22.94 -13.53 -2.00
N VAL A 19 -24.03 -14.15 -2.50
CA VAL A 19 -24.04 -14.86 -3.78
C VAL A 19 -23.82 -13.89 -4.95
N ALA A 20 -24.45 -12.72 -4.94
CA ALA A 20 -24.20 -11.68 -5.95
C ALA A 20 -22.74 -11.18 -5.90
N SER A 21 -22.18 -11.01 -4.70
CA SER A 21 -20.77 -10.63 -4.54
C SER A 21 -19.82 -11.74 -4.99
N LEU A 22 -20.14 -13.02 -4.76
CA LEU A 22 -19.34 -14.15 -5.24
C LEU A 22 -19.41 -14.31 -6.76
N LEU A 23 -20.59 -14.13 -7.36
CA LEU A 23 -20.75 -14.13 -8.82
C LEU A 23 -20.06 -12.91 -9.46
N PHE A 24 -20.09 -11.77 -8.78
CA PHE A 24 -19.33 -10.58 -9.19
C PHE A 24 -17.83 -10.84 -9.07
N SER A 25 -17.34 -11.43 -7.97
CA SER A 25 -15.93 -11.80 -7.78
C SER A 25 -15.45 -12.86 -8.78
N ALA A 26 -16.26 -13.87 -9.10
CA ALA A 26 -15.91 -14.88 -10.11
C ALA A 26 -15.80 -14.27 -11.52
N SER A 27 -16.72 -13.35 -11.85
CA SER A 27 -16.66 -12.57 -13.10
C SER A 27 -15.49 -11.55 -13.10
N PHE A 28 -15.09 -11.08 -11.91
CA PHE A 28 -13.95 -10.19 -11.71
C PHE A 28 -12.64 -10.94 -11.90
N GLU A 29 -12.53 -12.16 -11.38
CA GLU A 29 -11.34 -13.02 -11.49
C GLU A 29 -11.09 -13.49 -12.93
N SER A 30 -12.14 -13.80 -13.70
CA SER A 30 -12.00 -14.11 -15.13
C SER A 30 -11.49 -12.91 -15.94
N LEU A 31 -11.95 -11.69 -15.61
CA LEU A 31 -11.49 -10.46 -16.27
C LEU A 31 -10.06 -10.05 -15.88
N PHE A 32 -9.62 -10.36 -14.65
CA PHE A 32 -8.25 -10.07 -14.19
C PHE A 32 -7.21 -11.10 -14.67
N ARG A 33 -7.62 -12.34 -15.00
CA ARG A 33 -6.75 -13.31 -15.66
C ARG A 33 -6.23 -12.83 -17.02
N ASP A 34 -7.03 -12.06 -17.75
CA ASP A 34 -6.66 -11.53 -19.06
C ASP A 34 -5.77 -10.27 -18.98
N THR A 35 -5.88 -9.46 -17.93
CA THR A 35 -5.00 -8.29 -17.74
C THR A 35 -3.63 -8.67 -17.16
N THR A 36 -3.57 -9.68 -16.29
CA THR A 36 -2.30 -10.16 -15.72
C THR A 36 -1.41 -10.87 -16.74
N THR A 37 -1.99 -11.55 -17.74
CA THR A 37 -1.24 -12.11 -18.87
C THR A 37 -0.66 -11.03 -19.79
N SER A 38 -1.37 -9.91 -19.96
CA SER A 38 -0.88 -8.73 -20.69
C SER A 38 0.25 -8.00 -19.95
N SER A 39 0.14 -7.85 -18.63
CA SER A 39 1.19 -7.24 -17.78
C SER A 39 2.47 -8.09 -17.73
N LYS A 40 2.36 -9.42 -17.64
CA LYS A 40 3.51 -10.33 -17.76
C LYS A 40 4.23 -10.15 -19.11
N ARG A 41 3.49 -10.04 -20.22
CA ARG A 41 4.08 -9.77 -21.55
C ARG A 41 4.80 -8.42 -21.61
N PHE A 42 4.28 -7.39 -20.93
CA PHE A 42 4.93 -6.08 -20.84
C PHE A 42 6.23 -6.12 -20.02
N CYS A 43 6.25 -6.84 -18.90
CA CYS A 43 7.47 -7.05 -18.09
C CYS A 43 8.54 -7.85 -18.83
N TYR A 44 8.18 -8.87 -19.61
CA TYR A 44 9.14 -9.60 -20.45
C TYR A 44 9.72 -8.73 -21.58
N LEU A 45 8.92 -7.83 -22.16
CA LEU A 45 9.39 -6.89 -23.20
C LEU A 45 10.35 -5.84 -22.65
N VAL A 46 10.08 -5.28 -21.46
CA VAL A 46 11.00 -4.32 -20.81
C VAL A 46 12.29 -5.00 -20.38
N LYS A 47 12.22 -6.24 -19.87
CA LYS A 47 13.42 -7.00 -19.49
C LYS A 47 14.26 -7.40 -20.70
N ALA A 48 13.63 -7.77 -21.83
CA ALA A 48 14.33 -8.05 -23.09
C ALA A 48 14.94 -6.80 -23.75
N SER A 49 14.38 -5.61 -23.51
CA SER A 49 14.95 -4.35 -23.99
C SER A 49 16.21 -3.93 -23.21
N SER A 50 16.35 -4.35 -21.95
CA SER A 50 17.47 -3.98 -21.09
C SER A 50 18.75 -4.81 -21.30
N THR A 51 18.67 -5.95 -21.99
CA THR A 51 19.81 -6.87 -22.22
C THR A 51 20.35 -6.86 -23.64
N SER A 52 19.75 -6.11 -24.58
CA SER A 52 20.21 -6.06 -25.97
C SER A 52 21.16 -4.89 -26.20
N SER A 53 22.46 -5.23 -26.14
CA SER A 53 23.59 -4.39 -26.53
C SER A 53 23.35 -3.62 -27.84
N ALA A 54 23.80 -2.37 -27.82
CA ALA A 54 23.75 -1.39 -28.90
C ALA A 54 24.44 -1.90 -30.17
N ASN A 55 23.69 -2.09 -31.26
CA ASN A 55 24.21 -1.91 -32.63
C ASN A 55 23.17 -1.98 -33.77
N ASN A 56 21.86 -1.99 -33.50
CA ASN A 56 20.86 -2.04 -34.59
C ASN A 56 19.59 -1.22 -34.30
N SER A 57 19.77 0.08 -34.03
CA SER A 57 18.68 0.99 -33.59
C SER A 57 17.84 1.60 -34.73
N SER A 58 18.28 1.58 -35.99
CA SER A 58 17.57 2.28 -37.08
C SER A 58 16.50 1.42 -37.76
N ARG A 59 16.67 0.10 -37.86
CA ARG A 59 15.77 -0.77 -38.64
C ARG A 59 14.56 -1.32 -37.87
N ARG A 60 14.49 -1.12 -36.54
CA ARG A 60 13.39 -1.62 -35.68
C ARG A 60 12.32 -0.58 -35.33
N ARG A 61 12.57 0.73 -35.51
CA ARG A 61 11.57 1.78 -35.27
C ARG A 61 10.35 1.69 -36.21
N SER A 62 10.51 1.22 -37.44
CA SER A 62 9.41 1.08 -38.41
C SER A 62 8.44 -0.07 -38.13
N LYS A 63 8.86 -1.11 -37.38
CA LYS A 63 7.97 -2.22 -36.97
C LYS A 63 7.18 -1.91 -35.70
N ALA A 64 7.73 -1.11 -34.78
CA ALA A 64 7.01 -0.67 -33.58
C ALA A 64 5.88 0.32 -33.91
N GLN A 65 6.05 1.17 -34.92
CA GLN A 65 5.02 2.12 -35.34
C GLN A 65 3.81 1.45 -36.05
N ARG A 66 3.97 0.29 -36.67
CA ARG A 66 2.85 -0.47 -37.27
C ARG A 66 2.01 -1.27 -36.27
N GLN A 67 2.45 -1.44 -35.02
CA GLN A 67 1.63 -2.10 -33.99
C GLN A 67 0.78 -1.13 -33.15
N ILE A 68 1.01 0.18 -33.25
CA ILE A 68 0.24 1.20 -32.52
C ILE A 68 -1.08 1.54 -33.24
N SER A 69 -1.23 1.22 -34.53
CA SER A 69 -2.46 1.48 -35.29
C SER A 69 -3.61 0.50 -35.02
N HIS A 70 -3.41 -0.55 -34.22
CA HIS A 70 -4.48 -1.47 -33.80
C HIS A 70 -5.16 -1.08 -32.47
N PHE A 71 -4.85 0.09 -31.89
CA PHE A 71 -5.43 0.57 -30.64
C PHE A 71 -6.69 1.46 -30.82
N SER A 72 -7.33 1.45 -31.99
CA SER A 72 -8.49 2.29 -32.32
C SER A 72 -9.86 1.69 -31.99
N SER A 73 -9.96 0.69 -31.10
CA SER A 73 -11.27 0.10 -30.72
C SER A 73 -11.62 0.01 -29.21
N PRO A 74 -11.09 0.85 -28.29
CA PRO A 74 -11.59 0.86 -26.91
C PRO A 74 -13.01 1.42 -26.80
N LEU A 75 -13.43 2.33 -27.70
CA LEU A 75 -14.75 2.97 -27.64
C LEU A 75 -15.92 1.99 -27.84
N ASN A 76 -15.80 1.03 -28.76
CA ASN A 76 -16.88 0.04 -29.00
C ASN A 76 -17.03 -0.95 -27.83
N THR A 77 -15.93 -1.25 -27.13
CA THR A 77 -15.96 -2.10 -25.92
C THR A 77 -16.59 -1.35 -24.75
N ILE A 78 -16.34 -0.04 -24.64
CA ILE A 78 -16.96 0.83 -23.64
C ILE A 78 -18.47 0.97 -23.91
N VAL A 79 -18.88 1.23 -25.16
CA VAL A 79 -20.30 1.36 -25.54
C VAL A 79 -21.06 0.04 -25.32
N GLY A 80 -20.46 -1.11 -25.66
CA GLY A 80 -21.03 -2.43 -25.38
C GLY A 80 -21.17 -2.74 -23.89
N GLY A 81 -20.21 -2.30 -23.08
CA GLY A 81 -20.24 -2.40 -21.62
C GLY A 81 -21.33 -1.53 -20.98
N VAL A 82 -21.49 -0.29 -21.45
CA VAL A 82 -22.55 0.64 -20.99
C VAL A 82 -23.93 0.04 -21.24
N ARG A 83 -24.18 -0.51 -22.43
CA ARG A 83 -25.50 -1.05 -22.83
C ARG A 83 -25.91 -2.28 -22.01
N LYS A 84 -24.97 -3.16 -21.69
CA LYS A 84 -25.23 -4.30 -20.79
C LYS A 84 -25.46 -3.81 -19.36
N PHE A 85 -24.64 -2.88 -18.87
CA PHE A 85 -24.79 -2.34 -17.52
C PHE A 85 -26.11 -1.60 -17.30
N THR A 86 -26.58 -0.81 -18.27
CA THR A 86 -27.89 -0.14 -18.17
C THR A 86 -29.05 -1.13 -18.16
N SER A 87 -28.95 -2.27 -18.87
CA SER A 87 -29.96 -3.34 -18.81
C SER A 87 -29.99 -4.08 -17.46
N TYR A 88 -28.84 -4.30 -16.83
CA TYR A 88 -28.77 -4.87 -15.47
C TYR A 88 -29.25 -3.88 -14.42
N LEU A 89 -28.90 -2.59 -14.54
CA LEU A 89 -29.42 -1.55 -13.66
C LEU A 89 -30.92 -1.37 -13.80
N SER A 90 -31.49 -1.37 -15.02
CA SER A 90 -32.93 -1.27 -15.19
C SER A 90 -33.64 -2.46 -14.56
N GLY A 91 -33.18 -3.70 -14.76
CA GLY A 91 -33.75 -4.88 -14.13
C GLY A 91 -33.66 -4.86 -12.60
N THR A 92 -32.52 -4.43 -12.03
CA THR A 92 -32.31 -4.40 -10.58
C THR A 92 -33.05 -3.24 -9.92
N ILE A 93 -33.10 -2.07 -10.55
CA ILE A 93 -33.87 -0.90 -10.10
C ILE A 93 -35.36 -1.20 -10.22
N ILE A 94 -35.82 -1.83 -11.31
CA ILE A 94 -37.22 -2.26 -11.43
C ILE A 94 -37.54 -3.35 -10.41
N THR A 95 -36.61 -4.25 -10.06
CA THR A 95 -36.86 -5.24 -8.99
C THR A 95 -36.78 -4.64 -7.58
N ALA A 96 -35.99 -3.58 -7.37
CA ALA A 96 -35.85 -2.89 -6.09
C ALA A 96 -36.91 -1.80 -5.84
N LEU A 97 -37.40 -1.15 -6.91
CA LEU A 97 -38.45 -0.12 -6.88
C LEU A 97 -39.84 -0.65 -7.26
N GLY A 98 -39.89 -1.65 -8.14
CA GLY A 98 -41.12 -2.24 -8.69
C GLY A 98 -41.20 -3.76 -8.49
N GLY A 99 -40.34 -4.34 -7.66
CA GLY A 99 -40.54 -5.68 -7.16
C GLY A 99 -41.82 -5.71 -6.36
N ASN A 100 -42.90 -6.11 -7.01
CA ASN A 100 -44.01 -6.91 -6.48
C ASN A 100 -43.47 -8.19 -5.80
N GLY A 101 -42.38 -8.13 -5.03
CA GLY A 101 -42.22 -9.04 -3.92
C GLY A 101 -43.38 -8.67 -3.04
N GLY A 102 -44.48 -9.42 -3.21
CA GLY A 102 -45.72 -9.27 -2.47
C GLY A 102 -45.31 -8.91 -1.07
N PHE A 103 -45.47 -7.63 -0.76
CA PHE A 103 -45.22 -7.13 0.57
C PHE A 103 -46.24 -7.94 1.32
N ILE A 104 -45.75 -8.95 2.04
CA ILE A 104 -46.58 -9.81 2.85
C ILE A 104 -47.35 -8.77 3.66
N ASP A 105 -48.63 -8.58 3.31
CA ASP A 105 -49.56 -8.02 4.26
C ASP A 105 -49.51 -9.13 5.30
N ASP A 106 -48.56 -8.98 6.24
CA ASP A 106 -48.61 -9.60 7.55
C ASP A 106 -50.05 -9.30 7.91
N GLY A 107 -50.93 -10.31 7.82
CA GLY A 107 -52.39 -10.19 7.75
C GLY A 107 -52.94 -9.57 9.03
N TYR A 108 -52.52 -8.33 9.26
CA TYR A 108 -52.69 -7.55 10.45
C TYR A 108 -54.03 -6.89 10.24
N ASP A 109 -55.05 -7.64 10.62
CA ASP A 109 -56.39 -7.15 10.72
C ASP A 109 -56.51 -6.42 12.07
N PRO A 110 -56.39 -5.08 12.11
CA PRO A 110 -56.45 -4.33 13.35
C PRO A 110 -57.79 -4.55 14.05
N VAL A 111 -58.85 -4.89 13.31
CA VAL A 111 -60.19 -5.12 13.86
C VAL A 111 -60.20 -6.32 14.78
N SER A 112 -59.48 -7.40 14.43
CA SER A 112 -59.41 -8.61 15.24
C SER A 112 -58.77 -8.35 16.61
N GLU A 113 -57.65 -7.63 16.67
CA GLU A 113 -56.94 -7.29 17.90
C GLU A 113 -57.76 -6.32 18.77
N ILE A 114 -58.39 -5.32 18.14
CA ILE A 114 -59.17 -4.27 18.81
C ILE A 114 -60.49 -4.81 19.36
N SER A 115 -61.14 -5.75 18.66
CA SER A 115 -62.45 -6.29 19.03
C SER A 115 -62.46 -6.98 20.40
N SER A 116 -61.32 -7.56 20.79
CA SER A 116 -61.12 -8.26 22.06
C SER A 116 -61.12 -7.34 23.29
N LEU A 117 -60.89 -6.03 23.10
CA LEU A 117 -60.77 -5.07 24.20
C LEU A 117 -62.14 -4.60 24.71
N ARG A 118 -62.22 -4.26 26.01
CA ARG A 118 -63.41 -3.66 26.64
C ARG A 118 -63.58 -2.21 26.17
N ALA A 119 -64.82 -1.76 25.97
CA ALA A 119 -65.13 -0.40 25.48
C ALA A 119 -64.46 0.74 26.28
N ARG A 120 -64.33 0.58 27.61
CA ARG A 120 -63.63 1.54 28.48
C ARG A 120 -62.15 1.68 28.12
N GLU A 121 -61.49 0.58 27.76
CA GLU A 121 -60.07 0.57 27.41
C GLU A 121 -59.86 1.16 26.02
N LEU A 122 -60.79 0.89 25.09
CA LEU A 122 -60.80 1.52 23.77
C LEU A 122 -60.89 3.04 23.86
N LYS A 123 -61.81 3.57 24.69
CA LYS A 123 -61.92 5.02 24.95
C LYS A 123 -60.63 5.60 25.52
N ARG A 124 -60.01 4.93 26.49
CA ARG A 124 -58.73 5.38 27.07
C ARG A 124 -57.59 5.46 26.04
N ARG A 125 -57.45 4.45 25.18
CA ARG A 125 -56.44 4.47 24.10
C ARG A 125 -56.73 5.57 23.08
N LEU A 126 -57.99 5.76 22.70
CA LEU A 126 -58.39 6.79 21.74
C LEU A 126 -58.06 8.21 22.25
N GLY A 127 -58.35 8.48 23.53
CA GLY A 127 -58.01 9.76 24.16
C GLY A 127 -56.50 9.95 24.37
N ARG A 128 -55.79 8.92 24.85
CA ARG A 128 -54.36 9.01 25.20
C ARG A 128 -53.44 9.04 23.98
N ASP A 129 -53.66 8.13 23.03
CA ASP A 129 -52.70 7.89 21.94
C ASP A 129 -53.05 8.70 20.68
N TYR A 130 -54.32 9.08 20.51
CA TYR A 130 -54.83 9.78 19.32
C TYR A 130 -55.41 11.17 19.63
N GLY A 131 -55.55 11.54 20.90
CA GLY A 131 -55.91 12.90 21.31
C GLY A 131 -57.38 13.27 21.09
N TYR A 132 -58.28 12.29 21.02
CA TYR A 132 -59.71 12.58 20.92
C TYR A 132 -60.23 13.24 22.20
N LEU A 133 -61.10 14.24 22.04
CA LEU A 133 -61.70 14.97 23.16
C LEU A 133 -62.71 14.09 23.89
N ASN A 134 -62.80 14.24 25.22
CA ASN A 134 -63.78 13.51 26.04
C ASN A 134 -65.23 13.71 25.54
N SER A 135 -65.54 14.90 25.01
CA SER A 135 -66.86 15.22 24.43
C SER A 135 -67.19 14.42 23.17
N GLU A 136 -66.20 14.06 22.36
CA GLU A 136 -66.38 13.20 21.17
C GLU A 136 -66.44 11.72 21.58
N LEU A 137 -65.65 11.32 22.59
CA LEU A 137 -65.69 9.99 23.17
C LEU A 137 -67.05 9.68 23.83
N ASP A 138 -67.68 10.65 24.48
CA ASP A 138 -68.97 10.48 25.14
C ASP A 138 -70.12 10.34 24.13
N ARG A 139 -70.00 10.96 22.96
CA ARG A 139 -70.96 10.81 21.85
C ARG A 139 -70.93 9.41 21.22
N MET A 140 -69.81 8.70 21.30
CA MET A 140 -69.69 7.31 20.84
C MET A 140 -70.21 6.36 21.92
N ILE A 141 -71.50 6.02 21.83
CA ILE A 141 -72.20 5.14 22.79
C ILE A 141 -71.95 3.67 22.46
N HIS A 142 -71.89 3.32 21.17
CA HIS A 142 -71.78 1.94 20.72
C HIS A 142 -70.32 1.46 20.63
N LYS A 143 -70.05 0.23 21.11
CA LYS A 143 -68.70 -0.38 21.03
C LYS A 143 -68.17 -0.42 19.59
N ASN A 144 -69.06 -0.67 18.62
CA ASN A 144 -68.69 -0.78 17.20
C ASN A 144 -68.21 0.57 16.62
N GLU A 145 -68.79 1.69 17.04
CA GLU A 145 -68.37 3.03 16.60
C GLU A 145 -66.97 3.36 17.11
N ILE A 146 -66.67 3.00 18.37
CA ILE A 146 -65.36 3.19 18.98
C ILE A 146 -64.31 2.29 18.30
N ILE A 147 -64.67 1.04 18.00
CA ILE A 147 -63.80 0.10 17.26
C ILE A 147 -63.48 0.67 15.86
N ASN A 148 -64.50 1.14 15.13
CA ASN A 148 -64.31 1.71 13.79
C ASN A 148 -63.46 2.98 13.82
N ALA A 149 -63.68 3.88 14.80
CA ALA A 149 -62.88 5.08 14.98
C ALA A 149 -61.41 4.75 15.30
N LEU A 150 -61.16 3.80 16.21
CA LEU A 150 -59.81 3.38 16.56
C LEU A 150 -59.11 2.67 15.39
N ALA A 151 -59.82 1.81 14.67
CA ALA A 151 -59.30 1.12 13.49
C ALA A 151 -58.90 2.13 12.39
N TYR A 152 -59.70 3.17 12.18
CA TYR A 152 -59.40 4.24 11.23
C TYR A 152 -58.10 4.99 11.59
N GLU A 153 -57.91 5.37 12.85
CA GLU A 153 -56.71 6.09 13.29
C GLU A 153 -55.45 5.22 13.29
N MET A 154 -55.56 3.95 13.67
CA MET A 154 -54.46 2.99 13.56
C MET A 154 -54.03 2.82 12.10
N LEU A 155 -54.99 2.68 11.19
CA LEU A 155 -54.72 2.59 9.76
C LEU A 155 -54.01 3.85 9.24
N LYS A 156 -54.48 5.03 9.65
CA LYS A 156 -53.89 6.33 9.27
C LYS A 156 -52.44 6.49 9.77
N GLN A 157 -52.16 6.15 11.04
CA GLN A 157 -50.79 6.17 11.55
C GLN A 157 -49.88 5.17 10.85
N HIS A 158 -50.39 3.96 10.59
CA HIS A 158 -49.64 2.93 9.86
C HIS A 158 -49.29 3.38 8.45
N GLN A 159 -50.24 4.00 7.74
CA GLN A 159 -49.99 4.60 6.44
C GLN A 159 -48.93 5.71 6.50
N LYS A 160 -48.94 6.56 7.54
CA LYS A 160 -47.91 7.61 7.73
C LYS A 160 -46.52 7.02 7.96
N ARG A 161 -46.39 6.00 8.82
CA ARG A 161 -45.11 5.29 9.05
C ARG A 161 -44.62 4.61 7.78
N ARG A 162 -45.52 3.90 7.06
CA ARG A 162 -45.22 3.27 5.77
C ARG A 162 -44.70 4.30 4.74
N LYS A 163 -45.26 5.51 4.68
CA LYS A 163 -44.75 6.58 3.79
C LYS A 163 -43.33 7.01 4.16
N ILE A 164 -43.04 7.21 5.45
CA ILE A 164 -41.70 7.59 5.93
C ILE A 164 -40.69 6.47 5.65
N ASP A 165 -41.04 5.22 5.92
CA ASP A 165 -40.14 4.08 5.71
C ASP A 165 -39.90 3.82 4.22
N LYS A 166 -40.92 3.96 3.38
CA LYS A 166 -40.77 3.94 1.92
C LYS A 166 -39.83 5.05 1.44
N GLN A 167 -40.00 6.28 1.95
CA GLN A 167 -39.14 7.40 1.60
C GLN A 167 -37.67 7.15 2.01
N LYS A 168 -37.43 6.66 3.23
CA LYS A 168 -36.09 6.27 3.69
C LYS A 168 -35.48 5.15 2.84
N SER A 169 -36.28 4.14 2.49
CA SER A 169 -35.83 3.04 1.63
C SER A 169 -35.46 3.53 0.23
N ILE A 170 -36.26 4.42 -0.35
CA ILE A 170 -35.98 5.04 -1.65
C ILE A 170 -34.71 5.89 -1.58
N GLN A 171 -34.54 6.71 -0.52
CA GLN A 171 -33.33 7.50 -0.32
C GLN A 171 -32.09 6.60 -0.21
N ASN A 172 -32.16 5.54 0.59
CA ASN A 172 -31.05 4.59 0.72
C ASN A 172 -30.73 3.89 -0.62
N ALA A 173 -31.75 3.46 -1.35
CA ALA A 173 -31.57 2.87 -2.68
C ALA A 173 -30.91 3.86 -3.65
N LEU A 174 -31.33 5.13 -3.65
CA LEU A 174 -30.75 6.21 -4.45
C LEU A 174 -29.27 6.43 -4.09
N PHE A 175 -28.91 6.49 -2.80
CA PHE A 175 -27.52 6.64 -2.39
C PHE A 175 -26.65 5.45 -2.84
N ILE A 176 -27.18 4.23 -2.73
CA ILE A 176 -26.47 3.02 -3.17
C ILE A 176 -26.27 3.04 -4.69
N THR A 177 -27.30 3.37 -5.48
CA THR A 177 -27.20 3.40 -6.95
C THR A 177 -26.25 4.51 -7.43
N ILE A 178 -26.30 5.69 -6.84
CA ILE A 178 -25.35 6.77 -7.13
C ILE A 178 -23.92 6.32 -6.77
N GLY A 179 -23.71 5.73 -5.59
CA GLY A 179 -22.42 5.20 -5.17
C GLY A 179 -21.86 4.14 -6.13
N LEU A 180 -22.72 3.23 -6.60
CA LEU A 180 -22.33 2.18 -7.58
C LEU A 180 -21.98 2.78 -8.94
N THR A 181 -22.72 3.81 -9.38
CA THR A 181 -22.49 4.51 -10.65
C THR A 181 -21.18 5.28 -10.61
N ILE A 182 -20.89 5.98 -9.51
CA ILE A 182 -19.61 6.66 -9.28
C ILE A 182 -18.47 5.64 -9.27
N LEU A 183 -18.61 4.51 -8.55
CA LEU A 183 -17.60 3.46 -8.52
C LEU A 183 -17.32 2.88 -9.92
N TRP A 184 -18.38 2.71 -10.73
CA TRP A 184 -18.27 2.24 -12.11
C TRP A 184 -17.57 3.26 -13.02
N LEU A 185 -17.92 4.55 -12.91
CA LEU A 185 -17.25 5.66 -13.63
C LEU A 185 -15.79 5.84 -13.20
N CYS A 186 -15.49 5.63 -11.92
CA CYS A 186 -14.14 5.70 -11.37
C CYS A 186 -13.32 4.43 -11.59
N ARG A 187 -13.85 3.39 -12.24
CA ARG A 187 -13.11 2.15 -12.54
C ARG A 187 -11.72 2.37 -13.17
N PRO A 188 -11.53 3.20 -14.21
CA PRO A 188 -10.20 3.45 -14.77
C PRO A 188 -9.26 4.14 -13.77
N LEU A 189 -9.77 5.01 -12.90
CA LEU A 189 -8.98 5.63 -11.84
C LEU A 189 -8.55 4.59 -10.81
N VAL A 190 -9.47 3.72 -10.39
CA VAL A 190 -9.17 2.63 -9.45
C VAL A 190 -8.16 1.66 -10.04
N SER A 191 -8.25 1.29 -11.32
CA SER A 191 -7.24 0.43 -11.94
C SER A 191 -5.87 1.11 -12.01
N ARG A 192 -5.80 2.40 -12.31
CA ARG A 192 -4.54 3.15 -12.33
C ARG A 192 -3.94 3.30 -10.93
N LEU A 193 -4.78 3.60 -9.94
CA LEU A 193 -4.39 3.63 -8.53
C LEU A 193 -3.89 2.26 -8.09
N TRP A 194 -4.57 1.18 -8.48
CA TRP A 194 -4.15 -0.18 -8.18
C TRP A 194 -2.78 -0.51 -8.78
N ASP A 195 -2.55 -0.18 -10.06
CA ASP A 195 -1.26 -0.40 -10.71
C ASP A 195 -0.13 0.38 -10.01
N VAL A 196 -0.38 1.65 -9.68
CA VAL A 196 0.58 2.49 -8.95
C VAL A 196 0.84 1.94 -7.54
N CYS A 197 -0.21 1.55 -6.82
CA CYS A 197 -0.10 0.93 -5.50
C CYS A 197 0.68 -0.39 -5.57
N HIS A 198 0.39 -1.23 -6.55
CA HIS A 198 1.08 -2.52 -6.73
C HIS A 198 2.56 -2.30 -7.07
N VAL A 199 2.88 -1.41 -8.01
CA VAL A 199 4.28 -1.07 -8.34
C VAL A 199 5.00 -0.51 -7.12
N ASN A 200 4.39 0.41 -6.39
CA ASN A 200 5.00 0.99 -5.19
C ASN A 200 5.21 -0.06 -4.09
N LEU A 201 4.25 -0.97 -3.90
CA LEU A 201 4.35 -2.07 -2.94
C LEU A 201 5.47 -3.04 -3.32
N VAL A 202 5.60 -3.40 -4.61
CA VAL A 202 6.71 -4.22 -5.11
C VAL A 202 8.05 -3.53 -4.88
N VAL A 203 8.16 -2.23 -5.17
CA VAL A 203 9.40 -1.46 -4.93
C VAL A 203 9.75 -1.42 -3.45
N ILE A 204 8.78 -1.15 -2.58
CA ILE A 204 8.99 -1.16 -1.12
C ILE A 204 9.44 -2.56 -0.68
N TRP A 205 8.77 -3.61 -1.15
CA TRP A 205 9.12 -4.98 -0.81
C TRP A 205 10.54 -5.35 -1.26
N ASP A 206 10.92 -5.00 -2.49
CA ASP A 206 12.24 -5.26 -3.03
C ASP A 206 13.34 -4.52 -2.25
N VAL A 207 13.13 -3.23 -1.94
CA VAL A 207 14.07 -2.44 -1.12
C VAL A 207 14.19 -3.03 0.29
N THR A 208 13.09 -3.44 0.90
CA THR A 208 13.08 -4.03 2.25
C THR A 208 13.78 -5.39 2.24
N SER A 209 13.50 -6.23 1.24
CA SER A 209 14.13 -7.52 1.02
C SER A 209 15.65 -7.39 0.82
N ASP A 210 16.11 -6.40 0.05
CA ASP A 210 17.54 -6.14 -0.14
C ASP A 210 18.23 -5.66 1.15
N ARG A 211 17.56 -4.80 1.94
CA ARG A 211 18.04 -4.38 3.27
C ARG A 211 18.14 -5.57 4.22
N VAL A 212 17.14 -6.45 4.27
CA VAL A 212 17.16 -7.68 5.09
C VAL A 212 18.29 -8.61 4.65
N ARG A 213 18.43 -8.88 3.34
CA ARG A 213 19.51 -9.72 2.79
C ARG A 213 20.88 -9.15 3.11
N THR A 214 21.03 -7.84 3.03
CA THR A 214 22.27 -7.14 3.37
C THR A 214 22.58 -7.30 4.85
N CYS A 215 21.61 -7.09 5.74
CA CYS A 215 21.79 -7.29 7.19
C CYS A 215 22.13 -8.76 7.53
N ALA A 216 21.43 -9.71 6.92
CA ALA A 216 21.68 -11.14 7.08
C ALA A 216 23.10 -11.53 6.63
N LYS A 217 23.59 -10.96 5.51
CA LYS A 217 24.95 -11.19 5.00
C LYS A 217 26.05 -10.69 5.95
N TYR A 218 25.74 -9.71 6.78
CA TYR A 218 26.65 -9.20 7.81
C TYR A 218 26.40 -9.81 9.20
N ARG A 219 25.37 -10.67 9.37
CA ARG A 219 24.94 -11.24 10.66
C ARG A 219 24.71 -10.18 11.75
N SER A 220 24.27 -8.99 11.37
CA SER A 220 23.96 -7.92 12.33
C SER A 220 22.52 -8.06 12.82
N LEU A 221 22.34 -8.56 14.05
CA LEU A 221 21.02 -8.65 14.69
C LEU A 221 20.40 -7.27 14.91
N ILE A 222 21.22 -6.29 15.32
CA ILE A 222 20.79 -4.89 15.53
C ILE A 222 20.29 -4.29 14.21
N GLY A 223 20.99 -4.54 13.10
CA GLY A 223 20.56 -4.08 11.77
C GLY A 223 19.24 -4.72 11.34
N LEU A 224 19.06 -6.02 11.58
CA LEU A 224 17.82 -6.73 11.26
C LEU A 224 16.63 -6.22 12.10
N PHE A 225 16.84 -5.98 13.40
CA PHE A 225 15.85 -5.36 14.27
C PHE A 225 15.46 -3.96 13.80
N GLY A 226 16.43 -3.12 13.42
CA GLY A 226 16.13 -1.79 12.88
C GLY A 226 15.34 -1.84 11.56
N VAL A 227 15.62 -2.79 10.67
CA VAL A 227 14.83 -2.97 9.43
C VAL A 227 13.39 -3.44 9.75
N LEU A 228 13.21 -4.31 10.74
CA LEU A 228 11.88 -4.71 11.24
C LEU A 228 11.10 -3.49 11.75
N VAL A 229 11.71 -2.66 12.60
CA VAL A 229 11.09 -1.45 13.13
C VAL A 229 10.71 -0.46 12.02
N LEU A 230 11.56 -0.27 11.01
CA LEU A 230 11.23 0.55 9.84
C LEU A 230 9.99 0.02 9.10
N THR A 231 9.91 -1.30 8.91
CA THR A 231 8.78 -1.94 8.22
C THR A 231 7.48 -1.77 9.02
N LEU A 232 7.55 -1.88 10.36
CA LEU A 232 6.41 -1.63 11.24
C LEU A 232 5.97 -0.17 11.19
N LEU A 233 6.89 0.79 11.18
CA LEU A 233 6.57 2.21 11.07
C LEU A 233 5.90 2.53 9.72
N ASP A 234 6.36 1.95 8.62
CA ASP A 234 5.76 2.15 7.30
C ASP A 234 4.36 1.52 7.21
N LEU A 235 4.18 0.33 7.77
CA LEU A 235 2.86 -0.31 7.87
C LEU A 235 1.90 0.55 8.71
N LEU A 236 2.38 1.11 9.82
CA LEU A 236 1.59 1.96 10.70
C LEU A 236 1.20 3.28 10.02
N LYS A 237 2.10 3.89 9.23
CA LYS A 237 1.79 5.08 8.40
C LYS A 237 0.74 4.76 7.33
N LEU A 238 0.87 3.62 6.65
CA LEU A 238 -0.11 3.17 5.67
C LEU A 238 -1.48 2.92 6.32
N TRP A 239 -1.48 2.26 7.48
CA TRP A 239 -2.67 1.98 8.28
C TRP A 239 -3.37 3.26 8.74
N LEU A 240 -2.63 4.26 9.23
CA LEU A 240 -3.18 5.57 9.58
C LEU A 240 -3.75 6.33 8.38
N SER A 241 -3.09 6.24 7.22
CA SER A 241 -3.59 6.87 6.00
C SER A 241 -4.90 6.23 5.54
N ALA A 242 -4.94 4.89 5.55
CA ALA A 242 -6.14 4.13 5.23
C ALA A 242 -7.28 4.42 6.21
N SER A 243 -6.98 4.57 7.51
CA SER A 243 -8.00 4.86 8.50
C SER A 243 -8.60 6.25 8.38
N VAL A 244 -7.77 7.26 8.06
CA VAL A 244 -8.27 8.61 7.77
C VAL A 244 -9.21 8.58 6.57
N LEU A 245 -8.85 7.86 5.50
CA LEU A 245 -9.72 7.69 4.33
C LEU A 245 -11.03 6.98 4.70
N ILE A 246 -10.96 5.86 5.42
CA ILE A 246 -12.16 5.09 5.84
C ILE A 246 -13.07 5.95 6.74
N SER A 247 -12.49 6.79 7.59
CA SER A 247 -13.26 7.67 8.49
C SER A 247 -14.15 8.67 7.74
N TRP A 248 -13.82 9.01 6.49
CA TRP A 248 -14.62 9.91 5.67
C TRP A 248 -15.88 9.22 5.13
N PHE A 249 -15.81 7.92 4.89
CA PHE A 249 -16.93 7.14 4.35
C PHE A 249 -17.91 6.68 5.43
N ILE A 250 -17.46 6.45 6.67
CA ILE A 250 -18.30 5.93 7.75
C ILE A 250 -18.79 7.08 8.66
N LYS A 251 -19.78 7.83 8.18
CA LYS A 251 -20.52 8.81 9.02
C LYS A 251 -21.43 8.06 10.00
N GLY A 252 -21.04 7.99 11.28
CA GLY A 252 -21.91 7.52 12.38
C GLY A 252 -21.34 6.42 13.27
N ARG A 253 -20.22 5.78 12.90
CA ARG A 253 -19.52 4.80 13.75
C ARG A 253 -18.02 5.10 13.90
N ARG A 254 -17.67 6.38 13.90
CA ARG A 254 -16.28 6.86 14.03
C ARG A 254 -15.57 6.32 15.28
N TRP A 255 -16.32 6.05 16.34
CA TRP A 255 -15.84 5.55 17.63
C TRP A 255 -15.33 4.10 17.61
N TYR A 256 -15.76 3.26 16.66
CA TYR A 256 -15.45 1.83 16.69
C TYR A 256 -14.18 1.44 15.94
N LEU A 257 -13.67 2.30 15.07
CA LEU A 257 -12.49 1.96 14.25
C LEU A 257 -11.20 2.57 14.80
N PHE A 258 -11.25 3.76 15.42
CA PHE A 258 -10.06 4.38 16.02
C PHE A 258 -10.42 5.25 17.22
N PRO A 259 -9.83 5.01 18.41
CA PRO A 259 -9.75 6.01 19.47
C PRO A 259 -8.66 7.02 19.10
N THR A 260 -8.83 7.76 18.00
CA THR A 260 -7.98 8.94 17.78
C THR A 260 -8.54 10.06 18.66
N PRO A 261 -7.80 10.51 19.68
CA PRO A 261 -8.24 11.64 20.49
C PRO A 261 -8.43 12.84 19.55
N ASN A 262 -9.62 13.42 19.61
CA ASN A 262 -10.04 14.43 18.64
C ASN A 262 -9.60 15.80 19.17
N PHE A 263 -8.36 16.19 18.88
CA PHE A 263 -7.87 17.54 19.16
C PHE A 263 -8.22 18.45 17.97
N SER A 264 -9.47 18.90 17.95
CA SER A 264 -9.93 19.92 17.01
C SER A 264 -9.45 21.28 17.46
N VAL A 265 -8.53 21.87 16.70
CA VAL A 265 -8.17 23.28 16.87
C VAL A 265 -9.07 24.10 15.96
N TYR A 266 -9.79 25.04 16.56
CA TYR A 266 -10.64 25.98 15.86
C TYR A 266 -9.82 27.22 15.56
N PRO A 267 -9.46 27.50 14.29
CA PRO A 267 -8.64 28.67 13.96
C PRO A 267 -9.27 29.99 14.42
N GLY A 268 -10.61 30.05 14.47
CA GLY A 268 -11.34 31.19 15.04
C GLY A 268 -11.09 31.43 16.53
N ALA A 269 -10.79 30.40 17.31
CA ALA A 269 -10.40 30.54 18.72
C ALA A 269 -8.97 31.10 18.88
N VAL A 270 -8.08 30.79 17.93
CA VAL A 270 -6.70 31.28 17.92
C VAL A 270 -6.64 32.75 17.49
N LEU A 271 -7.47 33.15 16.52
CA LEU A 271 -7.53 34.51 16.00
C LEU A 271 -8.40 35.45 16.86
N GLY A 272 -9.44 34.94 17.52
CA GLY A 272 -10.43 35.74 18.24
C GLY A 272 -10.12 35.99 19.72
N GLY A 273 -9.04 35.43 20.27
CA GLY A 273 -8.60 35.61 21.66
C GLY A 273 -9.55 35.08 22.76
N ASN A 274 -10.83 34.82 22.44
CA ASN A 274 -11.84 34.37 23.38
C ASN A 274 -12.30 32.93 23.09
N PRO A 275 -11.76 31.93 23.82
CA PRO A 275 -12.13 30.53 23.63
C PRO A 275 -13.61 30.25 23.94
N GLU A 276 -14.26 31.07 24.76
CA GLU A 276 -15.69 30.93 25.07
C GLU A 276 -16.61 31.17 23.87
N MET A 277 -16.27 32.07 22.95
CA MET A 277 -17.12 32.35 21.78
C MET A 277 -17.09 31.21 20.74
N ALA A 278 -16.02 30.41 20.73
CA ALA A 278 -15.90 29.24 19.84
C ALA A 278 -16.77 28.06 20.32
N VAL A 279 -16.95 27.89 21.63
CA VAL A 279 -17.78 26.81 22.20
C VAL A 279 -19.28 27.14 22.14
N ARG A 280 -19.65 28.42 22.24
CA ARG A 280 -21.05 28.86 22.32
C ARG A 280 -21.77 29.03 20.97
N GLY A 281 -21.16 28.66 19.84
CA GLY A 281 -21.83 28.61 18.54
C GLY A 281 -22.22 29.98 17.95
N GLY A 282 -21.67 31.09 18.47
CA GLY A 282 -22.07 32.46 18.10
C GLY A 282 -21.39 33.03 16.85
N ALA A 283 -20.25 32.48 16.42
CA ALA A 283 -19.57 32.93 15.20
C ALA A 283 -20.02 32.08 14.00
N ALA A 284 -20.92 32.66 13.21
CA ALA A 284 -21.56 32.05 12.04
C ALA A 284 -20.54 31.48 11.02
N GLY A 285 -20.80 30.25 10.54
CA GLY A 285 -20.15 29.66 9.37
C GLY A 285 -18.87 28.85 9.63
N MET A 286 -17.86 29.40 10.31
CA MET A 286 -16.53 28.76 10.42
C MET A 286 -16.26 28.04 11.75
N SER A 287 -17.04 28.28 12.79
CA SER A 287 -16.85 27.66 14.12
C SER A 287 -17.13 26.15 14.15
N SER A 288 -17.85 25.61 13.17
CA SER A 288 -18.13 24.17 13.07
C SER A 288 -17.02 23.36 12.40
N TRP A 289 -16.07 24.01 11.72
CA TRP A 289 -14.94 23.37 11.05
C TRP A 289 -13.71 23.38 11.95
N GLY A 290 -13.58 22.35 12.79
CA GLY A 290 -12.35 22.08 13.54
C GLY A 290 -11.33 21.32 12.67
N VAL A 291 -10.12 21.84 12.53
CA VAL A 291 -9.02 21.09 11.92
C VAL A 291 -8.46 20.14 12.97
N ASN A 292 -8.48 18.84 12.70
CA ASN A 292 -7.87 17.87 13.60
C ASN A 292 -6.35 17.85 13.36
N ILE A 293 -5.58 18.39 14.30
CA ILE A 293 -4.12 18.47 14.21
C ILE A 293 -3.45 17.12 14.56
N MET A 294 -4.17 16.23 15.25
CA MET A 294 -3.57 15.01 15.77
C MET A 294 -2.99 14.08 14.68
N PRO A 295 -3.66 13.81 13.54
CA PRO A 295 -3.06 13.06 12.45
C PRO A 295 -1.78 13.70 11.89
N MET A 296 -1.69 15.03 11.89
CA MET A 296 -0.49 15.75 11.46
C MET A 296 0.66 15.57 12.46
N LEU A 297 0.38 15.72 13.77
CA LEU A 297 1.38 15.52 14.82
C LEU A 297 1.90 14.08 14.83
N ILE A 298 1.00 13.11 14.73
CA ILE A 298 1.34 11.69 14.64
C ILE A 298 2.19 11.42 13.39
N ARG A 299 1.82 11.97 12.24
CA ARG A 299 2.60 11.83 11.01
C ARG A 299 3.99 12.46 11.14
N TRP A 300 4.10 13.62 11.78
CA TRP A 300 5.38 14.28 12.06
C TRP A 300 6.25 13.43 12.98
N ALA A 301 5.71 12.96 14.11
CA ALA A 301 6.40 12.09 15.06
C ALA A 301 6.89 10.78 14.41
N MET A 302 6.05 10.13 13.59
CA MET A 302 6.45 8.92 12.85
C MET A 302 7.53 9.20 11.81
N THR A 303 7.49 10.37 11.17
CA THR A 303 8.51 10.78 10.21
C THR A 303 9.84 11.00 10.92
N TRP A 304 9.84 11.69 12.05
CA TRP A 304 11.03 11.87 12.87
C TRP A 304 11.60 10.54 13.38
N ALA A 305 10.75 9.66 13.93
CA ALA A 305 11.15 8.34 14.40
C ALA A 305 11.74 7.49 13.26
N HIS A 306 11.14 7.54 12.07
CA HIS A 306 11.65 6.85 10.89
C HIS A 306 13.07 7.33 10.52
N HIS A 307 13.31 8.65 10.46
CA HIS A 307 14.64 9.19 10.17
C HIS A 307 15.69 8.75 11.21
N LYS A 308 15.33 8.75 12.50
CA LYS A 308 16.24 8.29 13.56
C LYS A 308 16.57 6.80 13.42
N VAL A 309 15.58 5.95 13.17
CA VAL A 309 15.81 4.51 12.98
C VAL A 309 16.62 4.24 11.70
N GLU A 310 16.34 4.95 10.61
CA GLU A 310 17.12 4.84 9.37
C GLU A 310 18.58 5.26 9.56
N GLY A 311 18.83 6.32 10.32
CA GLY A 311 20.18 6.74 10.72
C GLY A 311 20.92 5.65 11.51
N LEU A 312 20.26 5.04 12.50
CA LEU A 312 20.84 3.94 13.29
C LEU A 312 21.13 2.69 12.43
N VAL A 313 20.19 2.31 11.55
CA VAL A 313 20.38 1.19 10.60
C VAL A 313 21.52 1.49 9.63
N GLY A 314 21.60 2.72 9.11
CA GLY A 314 22.68 3.16 8.23
C GLY A 314 24.05 3.08 8.90
N ARG A 315 24.17 3.59 10.14
CA ARG A 315 25.41 3.53 10.93
C ARG A 315 25.85 2.09 11.20
N THR A 316 24.93 1.20 11.58
CA THR A 316 25.24 -0.21 11.87
C THR A 316 25.67 -0.99 10.62
N ILE A 317 25.01 -0.77 9.48
CA ILE A 317 25.41 -1.38 8.20
C ILE A 317 26.78 -0.84 7.73
N ALA A 318 27.01 0.47 7.87
CA ALA A 318 28.29 1.09 7.52
C ALA A 318 29.44 0.54 8.39
N ALA A 319 29.24 0.42 9.70
CA ALA A 319 30.21 -0.18 10.61
C ALA A 319 30.52 -1.65 10.27
N ALA A 320 29.49 -2.46 9.97
CA ALA A 320 29.68 -3.84 9.56
C ALA A 320 30.44 -3.96 8.22
N LYS A 321 30.18 -3.05 7.27
CA LYS A 321 30.89 -2.99 5.99
C LYS A 321 32.36 -2.63 6.18
N ARG A 322 32.68 -1.68 7.05
CA ARG A 322 34.06 -1.32 7.43
C ARG A 322 34.80 -2.51 8.02
N ARG A 323 34.25 -3.15 9.07
CA ARG A 323 34.82 -4.37 9.69
C ARG A 323 35.14 -5.48 8.67
N LYS A 324 34.25 -5.71 7.69
CA LYS A 324 34.50 -6.71 6.63
C LYS A 324 35.59 -6.29 5.65
N LYS A 325 35.68 -5.00 5.32
CA LYS A 325 36.75 -4.45 4.49
C LYS A 325 38.09 -4.58 5.21
N ASP A 326 38.14 -4.25 6.50
CA ASP A 326 39.33 -4.32 7.32
C ASP A 326 39.83 -5.76 7.48
N ALA A 327 38.92 -6.71 7.79
CA ALA A 327 39.24 -8.14 7.83
C ALA A 327 39.76 -8.69 6.48
N ARG A 328 39.30 -8.14 5.35
CA ARG A 328 39.86 -8.48 4.02
C ARG A 328 41.25 -7.89 3.81
N HIS A 329 41.49 -6.66 4.26
CA HIS A 329 42.81 -6.05 4.20
C HIS A 329 43.81 -6.80 5.08
N GLU A 330 43.43 -7.19 6.30
CA GLU A 330 44.25 -8.01 7.17
C GLU A 330 44.57 -9.37 6.56
N ARG A 331 43.59 -10.07 5.98
CA ARG A 331 43.84 -11.34 5.27
C ARG A 331 44.80 -11.16 4.09
N LYS A 332 44.71 -10.05 3.36
CA LYS A 332 45.65 -9.73 2.27
C LYS A 332 47.05 -9.41 2.82
N LYS A 333 47.15 -8.67 3.92
CA LYS A 333 48.43 -8.38 4.61
C LYS A 333 49.08 -9.67 5.11
N LYS A 334 48.34 -10.55 5.80
CA LYS A 334 48.81 -11.86 6.26
C LYS A 334 49.27 -12.76 5.10
N LYS A 335 48.53 -12.80 3.99
CA LYS A 335 48.96 -13.54 2.78
C LYS A 335 50.24 -12.98 2.17
N LYS A 336 50.39 -11.66 2.08
CA LYS A 336 51.63 -11.03 1.59
C LYS A 336 52.81 -11.31 2.51
N ALA A 337 52.63 -11.22 3.83
CA ALA A 337 53.66 -11.57 4.81
C ALA A 337 54.05 -13.07 4.73
N ALA A 338 53.07 -13.97 4.56
CA ALA A 338 53.31 -15.40 4.37
C ALA A 338 54.01 -15.72 3.03
N MET A 339 53.79 -14.93 1.98
CA MET A 339 54.51 -15.09 0.71
C MET A 339 55.93 -14.52 0.80
N ALA A 340 56.13 -13.40 1.51
CA ALA A 340 57.45 -12.82 1.71
C ALA A 340 58.37 -13.74 2.53
N THR A 341 57.85 -14.31 3.63
CA THR A 341 58.57 -15.32 4.43
C THR A 341 58.93 -16.55 3.61
N LYS A 342 57.96 -17.14 2.87
CA LYS A 342 58.26 -18.25 1.95
C LYS A 342 59.25 -17.92 0.83
N SER A 343 59.29 -16.66 0.40
CA SER A 343 60.27 -16.21 -0.60
C SER A 343 61.66 -16.09 0.00
N MET A 344 61.78 -15.64 1.25
CA MET A 344 63.05 -15.60 1.99
C MET A 344 63.58 -17.01 2.23
N GLU A 345 62.74 -17.93 2.73
CA GLU A 345 63.11 -19.35 2.91
C GLU A 345 63.57 -20.02 1.59
N ARG A 346 62.93 -19.67 0.46
CA ARG A 346 63.36 -20.18 -0.86
C ARG A 346 64.70 -19.61 -1.29
N ASN A 347 64.97 -18.34 -1.01
CA ASN A 347 66.23 -17.71 -1.38
C ASN A 347 67.38 -18.29 -0.54
N GLU A 348 67.17 -18.47 0.77
CA GLU A 348 68.14 -19.12 1.68
C GLU A 348 68.44 -20.57 1.21
N ALA A 349 67.41 -21.35 0.86
CA ALA A 349 67.61 -22.71 0.34
C ALA A 349 68.30 -22.76 -1.03
N VAL A 350 68.27 -21.68 -1.82
CA VAL A 350 69.01 -21.58 -3.08
C VAL A 350 70.48 -21.21 -2.80
N GLU A 351 70.74 -20.31 -1.85
CA GLU A 351 72.10 -19.97 -1.42
C GLU A 351 72.83 -21.19 -0.83
N GLU A 352 72.19 -21.97 0.04
CA GLU A 352 72.79 -23.21 0.58
C GLU A 352 73.16 -24.23 -0.52
N LYS A 353 72.31 -24.34 -1.55
CA LYS A 353 72.61 -25.21 -2.70
C LYS A 353 73.80 -24.71 -3.51
N PHE A 354 73.93 -23.40 -3.68
CA PHE A 354 75.06 -22.82 -4.42
C PHE A 354 76.38 -23.09 -3.69
N ASP A 355 76.43 -22.86 -2.37
CA ASP A 355 77.60 -23.14 -1.55
C ASP A 355 78.00 -24.63 -1.53
N SER A 356 77.02 -25.54 -1.54
CA SER A 356 77.30 -26.98 -1.59
C SER A 356 77.89 -27.42 -2.94
N THR A 357 77.48 -26.78 -4.03
CA THR A 357 77.92 -27.14 -5.39
C THR A 357 79.37 -26.68 -5.63
N ASP A 358 79.76 -25.51 -5.11
CA ASP A 358 81.11 -24.96 -5.22
C ASP A 358 82.16 -25.79 -4.46
N ARG A 359 81.76 -26.50 -3.39
CA ARG A 359 82.66 -27.41 -2.65
C ARG A 359 82.90 -28.75 -3.34
N THR A 360 81.98 -29.21 -4.19
CA THR A 360 82.14 -30.46 -4.96
C THR A 360 82.72 -30.28 -6.36
N GLY A 361 82.80 -29.05 -6.88
CA GLY A 361 83.28 -28.75 -8.24
C GLY A 361 84.79 -28.76 -8.46
N LYS A 362 85.62 -28.96 -7.42
CA LYS A 362 87.09 -28.84 -7.54
C LYS A 362 87.84 -30.13 -7.94
N ALA A 363 87.15 -31.14 -8.46
CA ALA A 363 87.76 -32.41 -8.85
C ALA A 363 87.18 -32.99 -10.15
N SER A 364 87.33 -32.29 -11.28
CA SER A 364 87.63 -32.90 -12.60
C SER A 364 87.59 -31.83 -13.70
N GLU A 365 88.68 -31.12 -13.91
CA GLU A 365 88.92 -30.43 -15.17
C GLU A 365 89.27 -31.48 -16.23
N THR A 366 88.43 -31.61 -17.25
CA THR A 366 88.85 -32.21 -18.54
C THR A 366 88.40 -31.26 -19.65
N PRO A 367 89.31 -30.76 -20.50
CA PRO A 367 88.97 -29.82 -21.55
C PRO A 367 88.67 -30.57 -22.84
N SER A 368 87.45 -30.45 -23.38
CA SER A 368 87.25 -30.69 -24.81
C SER A 368 86.04 -29.91 -25.32
N SER A 369 86.35 -28.78 -25.96
CA SER A 369 85.91 -28.43 -27.31
C SER A 369 84.56 -29.01 -27.75
N GLN A 370 83.50 -28.18 -27.74
CA GLN A 370 82.64 -28.12 -28.91
C GLN A 370 81.92 -26.76 -29.01
N LYS A 371 82.42 -26.00 -29.98
CA LYS A 371 81.79 -24.87 -30.66
C LYS A 371 80.42 -25.27 -31.22
N ASN A 372 79.56 -24.24 -31.35
CA ASN A 372 78.36 -24.13 -32.20
C ASN A 372 77.04 -24.62 -31.61
N HIS A 373 76.31 -23.71 -30.95
CA HIS A 373 74.97 -23.25 -31.36
C HIS A 373 74.47 -22.24 -30.31
N ARG A 374 74.75 -20.96 -30.50
CA ARG A 374 74.23 -19.90 -29.62
C ARG A 374 73.87 -18.64 -30.41
N GLU A 375 73.01 -18.84 -31.39
CA GLU A 375 72.20 -17.80 -32.02
C GLU A 375 70.86 -18.46 -32.29
N GLU A 376 69.85 -18.25 -31.42
CA GLU A 376 68.41 -18.34 -31.74
C GLU A 376 67.45 -18.20 -30.55
N LEU A 377 67.91 -17.98 -29.31
CA LEU A 377 67.01 -17.85 -28.15
C LEU A 377 66.94 -16.46 -27.51
N TYR A 378 67.01 -15.40 -28.32
CA TYR A 378 66.89 -14.00 -27.84
C TYR A 378 65.84 -13.17 -28.60
N THR A 379 64.77 -13.79 -29.10
CA THR A 379 63.66 -13.06 -29.78
C THR A 379 62.27 -13.30 -29.20
N VAL A 380 62.12 -13.97 -28.03
CA VAL A 380 60.80 -14.24 -27.45
C VAL A 380 60.45 -13.38 -26.22
N GLU A 381 61.40 -12.65 -25.62
CA GLU A 381 61.11 -11.88 -24.38
C GLU A 381 60.75 -10.40 -24.57
N VAL A 382 60.77 -9.86 -25.79
CA VAL A 382 60.35 -8.45 -26.02
C VAL A 382 58.84 -8.30 -26.22
N ASN A 383 58.09 -9.37 -26.49
CA ASN A 383 56.64 -9.30 -26.76
C ASN A 383 55.74 -9.49 -25.53
N LYS A 384 56.30 -9.66 -24.32
CA LYS A 384 55.48 -9.81 -23.11
C LYS A 384 55.22 -8.50 -22.35
N GLU A 385 55.98 -7.44 -22.62
CA GLU A 385 55.78 -6.12 -21.99
C GLU A 385 54.85 -5.20 -22.78
N PHE A 386 54.67 -5.40 -24.10
CA PHE A 386 53.77 -4.56 -24.90
C PHE A 386 52.27 -4.90 -24.79
N SER A 387 51.90 -6.03 -24.19
CA SER A 387 50.46 -6.37 -23.99
C SER A 387 49.84 -5.75 -22.72
N LYS A 388 50.61 -5.00 -21.93
CA LYS A 388 50.15 -4.41 -20.66
C LYS A 388 49.83 -2.90 -20.75
N SER A 389 50.23 -2.21 -21.81
CA SER A 389 49.96 -0.78 -22.00
C SER A 389 48.69 -0.50 -22.83
N GLU A 390 48.19 -1.46 -23.62
CA GLU A 390 47.00 -1.29 -24.46
C GLU A 390 45.67 -1.73 -23.78
N LYS A 391 45.58 -1.54 -22.46
CA LYS A 391 44.32 -1.63 -21.70
C LYS A 391 44.00 -0.37 -20.90
N VAL A 392 44.68 0.74 -21.19
CA VAL A 392 44.50 2.02 -20.46
C VAL A 392 43.85 3.13 -21.31
N SER A 393 43.67 2.97 -22.63
CA SER A 393 43.20 4.07 -23.51
C SER A 393 41.78 3.92 -24.09
N LYS A 394 40.92 3.08 -23.51
CA LYS A 394 39.49 2.99 -23.90
C LYS A 394 38.54 2.99 -22.70
N VAL A 395 38.67 3.97 -21.81
CA VAL A 395 37.62 4.37 -20.86
C VAL A 395 37.69 5.89 -20.67
N SER A 396 37.30 6.65 -21.68
CA SER A 396 37.13 8.11 -21.54
C SER A 396 36.21 8.68 -22.62
N THR A 397 35.04 8.08 -22.81
CA THR A 397 33.90 8.79 -23.40
C THR A 397 32.59 8.25 -22.82
N ALA A 398 31.73 9.19 -22.45
CA ALA A 398 30.38 9.04 -21.88
C ALA A 398 30.26 8.74 -20.38
N SER A 399 30.07 9.81 -19.59
CA SER A 399 29.02 9.90 -18.55
C SER A 399 29.09 11.26 -17.83
N PHE A 400 28.75 12.33 -18.53
CA PHE A 400 28.43 13.61 -17.91
C PHE A 400 26.98 13.52 -17.40
N THR A 401 26.78 12.95 -16.20
CA THR A 401 25.50 13.03 -15.49
C THR A 401 25.76 13.26 -14.00
N ASN A 402 25.40 14.47 -13.56
CA ASN A 402 24.97 14.87 -12.21
C ASN A 402 25.61 14.16 -11.03
N LYS A 403 26.82 14.61 -10.66
CA LYS A 403 27.44 14.31 -9.36
C LYS A 403 27.59 15.55 -8.46
N SER A 404 27.22 16.74 -8.94
CA SER A 404 27.39 18.01 -8.20
C SER A 404 26.29 18.34 -7.19
N GLN A 405 25.34 17.42 -6.93
CA GLN A 405 24.22 17.69 -6.02
C GLN A 405 24.22 16.85 -4.73
N ILE A 406 25.22 16.00 -4.51
CA ILE A 406 25.32 15.16 -3.31
C ILE A 406 26.44 15.62 -2.36
N ASP A 407 27.43 16.38 -2.85
CA ASP A 407 28.54 16.86 -2.02
C ASP A 407 28.21 18.12 -1.19
N SER A 408 27.03 18.73 -1.36
CA SER A 408 26.58 19.86 -0.53
C SER A 408 25.84 19.46 0.75
N PHE A 409 25.58 18.15 0.98
CA PHE A 409 24.87 17.68 2.18
C PHE A 409 25.78 17.08 3.26
N GLN A 410 27.09 17.04 3.06
CA GLN A 410 28.06 16.53 4.05
C GLN A 410 28.86 17.61 4.79
N GLN A 411 28.56 18.89 4.59
CA GLN A 411 29.31 19.99 5.21
C GLN A 411 28.62 20.64 6.42
N PHE A 412 27.56 20.03 6.99
CA PHE A 412 26.76 20.65 8.06
C PHE A 412 26.61 19.87 9.38
N GLU A 413 27.33 18.76 9.59
CA GLU A 413 27.31 18.04 10.89
C GLU A 413 28.73 17.76 11.42
N GLY A 414 29.57 18.79 11.40
CA GLY A 414 30.81 18.86 12.18
C GLY A 414 30.61 19.81 13.36
N ILE A 415 29.78 19.41 14.32
CA ILE A 415 29.85 19.93 15.70
C ILE A 415 30.29 18.74 16.53
N ASP A 416 31.56 18.76 16.90
CA ASP A 416 32.16 17.81 17.81
C ASP A 416 31.48 17.95 19.19
N GLU A 417 30.74 16.93 19.58
CA GLU A 417 30.31 16.69 20.96
C GLU A 417 31.57 16.32 21.74
N ALA A 418 32.20 17.35 22.31
CA ALA A 418 33.29 17.22 23.26
C ALA A 418 32.76 16.62 24.57
N ASP A 419 33.49 15.60 25.05
CA ASP A 419 33.78 15.26 26.45
C ASP A 419 32.72 15.64 27.49
N PHE A 420 31.88 14.66 27.83
CA PHE A 420 31.11 14.61 29.07
C PHE A 420 31.20 13.21 29.67
N ASP A 421 32.43 12.79 29.97
CA ASP A 421 32.73 11.70 30.89
C ASP A 421 33.81 12.25 31.85
N ASP A 422 33.37 12.83 32.98
CA ASP A 422 34.09 12.96 34.26
C ASP A 422 33.45 14.05 35.15
N ILE A 423 32.33 13.72 35.83
CA ILE A 423 31.93 14.38 37.09
C ILE A 423 31.33 13.28 38.00
N ASP A 424 32.03 13.04 39.11
CA ASP A 424 31.53 12.35 40.33
C ASP A 424 30.43 13.17 41.04
#